data_AF-A0A6C0ARS1-F1
#
_entry.id   AF-A0A6C0ARS1-F1
#
_cell.length_a   1.000
_cell.length_b   1.000
_cell.length_c   1.000
_cell.angle_alpha   90.00
_cell.angle_beta   90.00
_cell.angle_gamma   90.00
#
_symmetry.space_group_name_H-M   'P 1'
#
loop_
_entity.id
_entity.type
_entity.pdbx_description
1 polymer ?
#
loop_
_entity_poly.entity_id
_entity_poly.type
_entity_poly.pdbx_seq_one_letter_code
_entity_poly.pdbx_strand_id
1 'polypeptide(L)'
;MDSHNILSSPRSIVLYKADSGVRVISFPGYTPTSTTTTTNDVTLPPLLDGEYTQVIPDSNTVLHTVGYIRMSIYIDASGTTFAQDSSGNDINNKLVSSTIYTYGYTDLSGNVWDGYFLTYFDDGTTFGNNDTNNGAYWYTLEGLGKPPQQYT
;
A
#
# COMPACT_ATOMS: atom_id res chain seq x y z
N MET A 1 -23.68 25.62 22.43
CA MET A 1 -24.30 24.29 22.40
C MET A 1 -23.53 23.48 21.38
N ASP A 2 -22.77 22.53 21.90
CA ASP A 2 -22.07 21.38 21.30
C ASP A 2 -21.40 21.51 19.94
N SER A 3 -20.10 21.79 20.03
CA SER A 3 -19.06 21.10 19.29
C SER A 3 -19.15 19.58 19.49
N HIS A 4 -19.53 18.82 18.47
CA HIS A 4 -19.05 17.45 18.22
C HIS A 4 -19.59 16.97 16.86
N ASN A 5 -18.83 17.21 15.79
CA ASN A 5 -18.96 16.42 14.56
C ASN A 5 -17.57 16.10 14.04
N ILE A 6 -16.89 15.19 14.74
CA ILE A 6 -15.58 14.63 14.36
C ILE A 6 -15.87 13.28 13.70
N LEU A 7 -16.18 13.24 12.41
CA LEU A 7 -16.17 12.01 11.60
C LEU A 7 -15.95 12.40 10.13
N SER A 8 -14.91 11.98 9.43
CA SER A 8 -13.66 11.31 9.78
C SER A 8 -12.74 11.42 8.55
N SER A 9 -11.59 12.07 8.69
CA SER A 9 -10.49 11.97 7.73
C SER A 9 -10.19 10.50 7.41
N PRO A 10 -9.62 10.17 6.24
CA PRO A 10 -9.11 8.82 5.98
C PRO A 10 -8.16 8.43 7.13
N ARG A 11 -8.61 7.51 7.99
CA ARG A 11 -7.80 7.00 9.10
C ARG A 11 -7.13 5.74 8.59
N SER A 12 -5.82 5.76 8.38
CA SER A 12 -5.10 4.50 8.23
C SER A 12 -4.92 3.87 9.62
N ILE A 13 -5.20 2.59 9.76
CA ILE A 13 -4.82 1.83 10.94
C ILE A 13 -3.55 1.06 10.60
N VAL A 14 -2.46 1.38 11.28
CA VAL A 14 -1.21 0.60 11.21
C VAL A 14 -1.19 -0.34 12.41
N LEU A 15 -1.37 -1.64 12.18
CA LEU A 15 -1.19 -2.67 13.20
C LEU A 15 0.23 -3.22 13.07
N TYR A 16 1.00 -3.10 14.14
CA TYR A 16 2.31 -3.73 14.26
C TYR A 16 2.22 -4.86 15.28
N LYS A 17 2.63 -6.05 14.88
CA LYS A 17 2.85 -7.16 15.81
C LYS A 17 4.34 -7.48 15.82
N ALA A 18 5.03 -6.95 16.83
CA ALA A 18 6.48 -7.06 17.00
C ALA A 18 6.95 -8.52 16.99
N ASP A 19 6.17 -9.38 17.63
CA ASP A 19 6.49 -10.79 17.84
C ASP A 19 6.34 -11.65 16.57
N SER A 20 5.76 -11.11 15.49
CA SER A 20 5.53 -11.85 14.25
C SER A 20 6.10 -11.18 13.00
N GLY A 21 6.76 -10.02 13.11
CA GLY A 21 7.27 -9.31 11.94
C GLY A 21 6.18 -8.92 10.93
N VAL A 22 4.93 -8.72 11.39
CA VAL A 22 3.80 -8.37 10.52
C VAL A 22 3.45 -6.90 10.72
N ARG A 23 3.32 -6.18 9.60
CA ARG A 23 2.73 -4.84 9.52
C ARG A 23 1.48 -4.89 8.65
N VAL A 24 0.35 -4.44 9.20
CA VAL A 24 -0.90 -4.29 8.45
C VAL A 24 -1.23 -2.80 8.40
N ILE A 25 -1.48 -2.28 7.21
CA ILE A 25 -1.97 -0.92 6.99
C ILE A 25 -3.36 -1.03 6.37
N SER A 26 -4.39 -0.61 7.09
CA SER A 26 -5.79 -0.66 6.63
C SER A 26 -6.34 0.75 6.48
N PHE A 27 -7.20 1.00 5.49
CA PHE A 27 -7.82 2.31 5.24
C PHE A 27 -9.35 2.26 5.38
N PRO A 28 -9.91 2.13 6.60
CA PRO A 28 -11.36 2.06 6.80
C PRO A 28 -12.10 3.37 6.43
N GLY A 29 -13.20 3.24 5.68
CA GLY A 29 -14.28 4.24 5.66
C GLY A 29 -14.43 5.14 4.41
N TYR A 30 -13.95 4.78 3.23
CA TYR A 30 -14.18 5.61 2.04
C TYR A 30 -15.64 5.52 1.55
N THR A 31 -16.41 6.59 1.75
CA THR A 31 -17.56 6.91 0.90
C THR A 31 -17.20 8.17 0.12
N PRO A 32 -17.26 8.21 -1.22
CA PRO A 32 -16.82 9.35 -2.00
C PRO A 32 -17.82 10.49 -1.85
N THR A 33 -17.63 11.34 -0.84
CA THR A 33 -18.34 12.61 -0.74
C THR A 33 -17.51 13.62 0.06
N SER A 34 -16.57 14.30 -0.60
CA SER A 34 -16.45 15.76 -0.43
C SER A 34 -15.41 16.36 -1.37
N THR A 35 -15.82 17.44 -2.00
CA THR A 35 -14.99 18.42 -2.71
C THR A 35 -14.28 19.33 -1.70
N THR A 36 -12.95 19.44 -1.83
CA THR A 36 -12.02 20.46 -1.27
C THR A 36 -11.50 20.38 0.19
N THR A 37 -10.20 20.05 0.25
CA THR A 37 -9.04 20.54 1.08
C THR A 37 -8.82 20.18 2.56
N THR A 38 -7.93 19.17 2.73
CA THR A 38 -6.75 19.02 3.62
C THR A 38 -6.86 19.08 5.15
N THR A 39 -6.63 17.93 5.82
CA THR A 39 -5.66 17.73 6.93
C THR A 39 -5.37 16.22 7.05
N ASN A 40 -4.38 15.75 6.30
CA ASN A 40 -3.99 14.34 6.24
C ASN A 40 -2.84 14.10 7.23
N ASP A 41 -3.11 13.78 8.49
CA ASP A 41 -2.07 13.45 9.49
C ASP A 41 -1.95 11.93 9.65
N VAL A 42 -1.48 11.28 8.58
CA VAL A 42 -1.16 9.85 8.58
C VAL A 42 0.32 9.71 8.27
N THR A 43 1.12 9.29 9.25
CA THR A 43 2.52 8.92 9.04
C THR A 43 2.65 7.40 9.18
N LEU A 44 2.86 6.72 8.06
CA LEU A 44 3.32 5.34 8.04
C LEU A 44 4.78 5.32 8.48
N PRO A 45 5.15 4.58 9.54
CA PRO A 45 6.53 4.48 9.97
C PRO A 45 7.37 3.84 8.84
N PRO A 46 8.62 4.29 8.64
CA PRO A 46 9.49 3.70 7.63
C PRO A 46 9.74 2.21 7.93
N LEU A 47 9.93 1.42 6.88
CA LEU A 47 10.49 0.08 7.04
C LEU A 47 11.95 0.23 7.47
N LEU A 48 12.33 -0.46 8.55
CA LEU A 48 13.69 -0.40 9.09
C LEU A 48 14.69 -1.26 8.29
N ASP A 49 14.20 -2.13 7.39
CA ASP A 49 14.97 -3.22 6.77
C ASP A 49 14.79 -3.38 5.25
N GLY A 50 14.53 -2.28 4.53
CA GLY A 50 15.00 -2.20 3.15
C GLY A 50 14.14 -2.79 2.02
N GLU A 51 13.32 -3.81 2.24
CA GLU A 51 12.79 -4.66 1.14
C GLU A 51 11.68 -4.01 0.26
N TYR A 52 11.02 -2.96 0.78
CA TYR A 52 10.06 -2.11 0.05
C TYR A 52 10.19 -0.63 0.45
N THR A 53 11.41 -0.11 0.38
CA THR A 53 11.76 1.22 0.93
C THR A 53 11.06 2.39 0.28
N GLN A 54 10.63 2.27 -0.97
CA GLN A 54 10.04 3.41 -1.70
C GLN A 54 8.52 3.48 -1.59
N VAL A 55 7.84 2.32 -1.54
CA VAL A 55 6.36 2.28 -1.59
C VAL A 55 5.72 2.92 -0.36
N ILE A 56 6.35 2.82 0.82
CA ILE A 56 5.82 3.39 2.06
C ILE A 56 5.97 4.92 2.11
N PRO A 57 7.15 5.53 1.84
CA PRO A 57 7.27 6.98 1.70
C PRO A 57 6.39 7.59 0.59
N ASP A 58 6.24 6.89 -0.53
CA ASP A 58 5.38 7.36 -1.63
C ASP A 58 3.90 7.28 -1.22
N SER A 59 3.49 6.22 -0.53
CA SER A 59 2.16 6.09 0.07
C SER A 59 1.89 7.20 1.10
N ASN A 60 2.86 7.52 1.96
CA ASN A 60 2.77 8.65 2.89
C ASN A 60 2.54 9.95 2.12
N THR A 61 3.35 10.22 1.11
CA THR A 61 3.25 11.42 0.30
C THR A 61 1.85 11.54 -0.32
N VAL A 62 1.33 10.48 -0.93
CA VAL A 62 0.01 10.46 -1.56
C VAL A 62 -1.13 10.60 -0.54
N LEU A 63 -1.03 9.93 0.60
CA LEU A 63 -2.00 10.10 1.68
C LEU A 63 -2.01 11.54 2.19
N HIS A 64 -0.85 12.19 2.29
CA HIS A 64 -0.74 13.59 2.69
C HIS A 64 -1.32 14.57 1.64
N THR A 65 -1.24 14.25 0.35
CA THR A 65 -1.67 15.14 -0.74
C THR A 65 -3.10 14.90 -1.19
N VAL A 66 -3.49 13.65 -1.43
CA VAL A 66 -4.78 13.26 -2.03
C VAL A 66 -5.74 12.67 -0.99
N GLY A 67 -5.22 12.04 0.07
CA GLY A 67 -6.03 11.43 1.13
C GLY A 67 -6.55 10.02 0.82
N TYR A 68 -6.13 9.40 -0.29
CA TYR A 68 -6.40 7.99 -0.59
C TYR A 68 -5.28 7.43 -1.47
N ILE A 69 -5.17 6.10 -1.56
CA ILE A 69 -4.20 5.45 -2.43
C ILE A 69 -4.92 4.77 -3.58
N ARG A 70 -4.64 5.23 -4.81
CA ARG A 70 -4.90 4.47 -6.02
C ARG A 70 -3.59 4.07 -6.67
N MET A 71 -3.52 2.84 -7.10
CA MET A 71 -2.28 2.20 -7.53
C MET A 71 -2.47 1.53 -8.90
N SER A 72 -1.48 1.72 -9.75
CA SER A 72 -1.25 0.87 -10.92
C SER A 72 0.00 0.05 -10.71
N ILE A 73 -0.02 -1.22 -11.13
CA ILE A 73 1.12 -2.12 -11.04
C ILE A 73 1.44 -2.65 -12.44
N TYR A 74 2.72 -2.69 -12.78
CA TYR A 74 3.26 -3.04 -14.08
C TYR A 74 4.28 -4.16 -13.94
N ILE A 75 4.42 -4.96 -14.99
CA ILE A 75 5.43 -6.04 -15.06
C ILE A 75 6.79 -5.56 -15.59
N ASP A 76 6.88 -4.28 -15.97
CA ASP A 76 8.10 -3.66 -16.46
C ASP A 76 8.15 -2.14 -16.16
N ALA A 77 9.34 -1.55 -16.34
CA ALA A 77 9.58 -0.13 -16.12
C ALA A 77 8.94 0.81 -17.16
N SER A 78 8.39 0.29 -18.26
CA SER A 78 7.79 1.11 -19.31
C SER A 78 6.46 1.75 -18.87
N GLY A 79 5.78 1.13 -17.90
CA GLY A 79 4.46 1.57 -17.45
C GLY A 79 3.34 1.29 -18.45
N THR A 80 3.54 0.35 -19.38
CA THR A 80 2.57 0.04 -20.45
C THR A 80 1.86 -1.30 -20.25
N THR A 81 2.53 -2.29 -19.67
CA THR A 81 1.96 -3.63 -19.42
C THR A 81 1.63 -3.79 -17.94
N PHE A 82 0.34 -3.94 -17.63
CA PHE A 82 -0.12 -4.08 -16.25
C PHE A 82 0.11 -5.48 -15.69
N ALA A 83 0.39 -5.56 -14.40
CA ALA A 83 0.26 -6.79 -13.64
C ALA A 83 -1.22 -7.11 -13.42
N GLN A 84 -1.53 -8.39 -13.21
CA GLN A 84 -2.90 -8.86 -12.99
C GLN A 84 -3.17 -9.11 -11.51
N ASP A 85 -4.39 -8.83 -11.09
CA ASP A 85 -4.89 -9.18 -9.76
C ASP A 85 -5.26 -10.67 -9.64
N SER A 86 -5.71 -11.07 -8.46
CA SER A 86 -6.17 -12.43 -8.15
C SER A 86 -7.32 -12.94 -9.02
N SER A 87 -8.01 -12.06 -9.76
CA SER A 87 -9.10 -12.37 -10.67
C SER A 87 -8.67 -12.32 -12.15
N GLY A 88 -7.39 -12.07 -12.43
CA GLY A 88 -6.84 -11.96 -13.79
C GLY A 88 -7.09 -10.61 -14.46
N ASN A 89 -7.55 -9.59 -13.73
CA ASN A 89 -7.78 -8.26 -14.27
C ASN A 89 -6.55 -7.37 -14.08
N ASP A 90 -6.32 -6.48 -15.04
CA ASP A 90 -5.24 -5.49 -14.95
C ASP A 90 -5.37 -4.59 -13.71
N ILE A 91 -4.25 -4.38 -13.02
CA ILE A 91 -4.15 -3.47 -11.89
C ILE A 91 -3.82 -2.08 -12.43
N ASN A 92 -4.84 -1.38 -12.91
CA ASN A 92 -4.74 -0.01 -13.43
C ASN A 92 -5.62 0.93 -12.60
N ASN A 93 -4.98 1.86 -11.89
CA ASN A 93 -5.61 2.87 -11.03
C ASN A 93 -6.61 2.30 -10.02
N LYS A 94 -6.30 1.15 -9.44
CA LYS A 94 -7.17 0.48 -8.46
C LYS A 94 -7.08 1.12 -7.09
N LEU A 95 -8.23 1.28 -6.44
CA LEU A 95 -8.32 1.82 -5.09
C LEU A 95 -7.84 0.78 -4.08
N VAL A 96 -6.84 1.16 -3.28
CA VAL A 96 -6.24 0.30 -2.26
C VAL A 96 -7.04 0.39 -0.97
N SER A 97 -7.51 -0.75 -0.47
CA SER A 97 -8.24 -0.86 0.80
C SER A 97 -7.31 -1.17 1.97
N SER A 98 -6.28 -1.99 1.74
CA SER A 98 -5.24 -2.26 2.72
C SER A 98 -3.98 -2.83 2.06
N THR A 99 -2.86 -2.70 2.75
CA THR A 99 -1.58 -3.31 2.39
C THR A 99 -0.99 -3.97 3.62
N ILE A 100 -0.54 -5.21 3.47
CA ILE A 100 0.13 -5.99 4.50
C ILE A 100 1.57 -6.23 4.05
N TYR A 101 2.51 -6.03 4.95
CA TYR A 101 3.89 -6.44 4.77
C TYR A 101 4.32 -7.38 5.88
N THR A 102 4.89 -8.53 5.51
CA THR A 102 5.57 -9.44 6.42
C THR A 102 7.05 -9.42 6.10
N TYR A 103 7.91 -9.26 7.10
CA TYR A 103 9.36 -9.38 6.90
C TYR A 103 9.75 -10.82 6.58
N GLY A 104 10.88 -11.00 5.89
CA GLY A 104 11.51 -12.30 5.83
C GLY A 104 11.81 -12.84 7.22
N TYR A 105 11.56 -14.12 7.45
CA TYR A 105 11.74 -14.74 8.76
C TYR A 105 12.18 -16.19 8.65
N THR A 106 12.84 -16.70 9.69
CA THR A 106 13.09 -18.13 9.85
C THR A 106 12.06 -18.69 10.82
N ASP A 107 11.30 -19.69 10.41
CA ASP A 107 10.31 -20.33 11.28
C ASP A 107 10.96 -21.24 12.34
N LEU A 108 10.14 -21.75 13.27
CA LEU A 108 10.61 -22.65 14.34
C LEU A 108 11.20 -23.98 13.84
N SER A 109 10.94 -24.33 12.58
CA SER A 109 11.49 -25.53 11.93
C SER A 109 12.78 -25.23 11.17
N GLY A 110 13.25 -23.98 11.16
CA GLY A 110 14.45 -23.55 10.46
C GLY A 110 14.24 -23.21 8.98
N ASN A 111 13.00 -23.13 8.49
CA ASN A 111 12.74 -22.73 7.11
C ASN A 111 12.82 -21.22 6.98
N VAL A 112 13.53 -20.74 5.95
CA VAL A 112 13.59 -19.32 5.59
C VAL A 112 12.39 -19.00 4.71
N TRP A 113 11.65 -17.97 5.10
CA TRP A 113 10.53 -17.39 4.37
C TRP A 113 10.91 -15.99 3.92
N ASP A 114 10.71 -15.69 2.64
CA ASP A 114 10.85 -14.32 2.12
C ASP A 114 9.77 -13.42 2.72
N GLY A 115 10.07 -12.13 2.81
CA GLY A 115 9.04 -11.14 3.10
C GLY A 115 8.01 -11.08 1.99
N TYR A 116 6.83 -10.60 2.34
CA TYR A 116 5.67 -10.62 1.47
C TYR A 116 4.86 -9.34 1.63
N PHE A 117 4.66 -8.66 0.51
CA PHE A 117 3.82 -7.50 0.36
C PHE A 117 2.51 -7.90 -0.30
N LEU A 118 1.39 -7.71 0.38
CA LEU A 118 0.05 -8.04 -0.09
C LEU A 118 -0.85 -6.81 -0.07
N THR A 119 -1.34 -6.41 -1.23
CA THR A 119 -2.31 -5.33 -1.39
C THR A 119 -3.70 -5.91 -1.62
N TYR A 120 -4.66 -5.39 -0.87
CA TYR A 120 -6.09 -5.60 -1.09
C TYR A 120 -6.67 -4.36 -1.76
N PHE A 121 -7.50 -4.59 -2.77
CA PHE A 121 -8.23 -3.55 -3.47
C PHE A 121 -9.67 -3.46 -2.96
N ASP A 122 -10.32 -2.32 -3.20
CA ASP A 122 -11.70 -2.07 -2.76
C ASP A 122 -12.74 -2.94 -3.49
N ASP A 123 -12.40 -3.44 -4.68
CA ASP A 123 -13.23 -4.40 -5.43
C ASP A 123 -13.11 -5.85 -4.91
N GLY A 124 -12.35 -6.06 -3.83
CA GLY A 124 -12.15 -7.35 -3.18
C GLY A 124 -11.08 -8.23 -3.81
N THR A 125 -10.39 -7.78 -4.87
CA THR A 125 -9.26 -8.52 -5.42
C THR A 125 -7.96 -8.17 -4.71
N THR A 126 -6.92 -8.98 -4.93
CA THR A 126 -5.62 -8.81 -4.27
C THR A 126 -4.47 -8.92 -5.24
N PHE A 127 -3.35 -8.30 -4.88
CA PHE A 127 -2.05 -8.50 -5.53
C PHE A 127 -0.97 -8.71 -4.47
N GLY A 128 -0.11 -9.70 -4.67
CA GLY A 128 0.98 -9.95 -3.74
C GLY A 128 2.32 -10.18 -4.42
N ASN A 129 3.38 -9.71 -3.77
CA ASN A 129 4.76 -9.81 -4.20
C ASN A 129 5.65 -10.24 -3.03
N ASN A 130 6.63 -11.09 -3.28
CA ASN A 130 7.64 -11.45 -2.28
C ASN A 130 8.96 -10.72 -2.55
N ASP A 131 9.84 -10.67 -1.57
CA ASP A 131 11.11 -9.95 -1.68
C ASP A 131 11.99 -10.49 -2.81
N THR A 132 11.92 -11.78 -3.09
CA THR A 132 12.63 -12.41 -4.22
C THR A 132 12.21 -11.84 -5.58
N ASN A 133 10.97 -11.35 -5.68
CA ASN A 133 10.38 -10.79 -6.89
C ASN A 133 10.28 -9.26 -6.85
N ASN A 134 10.91 -8.58 -5.89
CA ASN A 134 10.89 -7.12 -5.73
C ASN A 134 11.37 -6.38 -7.01
N GLY A 135 12.25 -7.01 -7.80
CA GLY A 135 12.71 -6.50 -9.08
C GLY A 135 11.76 -6.70 -10.26
N ALA A 136 10.69 -7.50 -10.10
CA ALA A 136 9.81 -7.94 -11.20
C ALA A 136 8.62 -7.00 -11.46
N TYR A 137 8.34 -6.07 -10.55
CA TYR A 137 7.18 -5.20 -10.65
C TYR A 137 7.53 -3.73 -10.46
N TRP A 138 6.73 -2.88 -11.09
CA TRP A 138 6.79 -1.43 -10.98
C TRP A 138 5.42 -0.89 -10.61
N TYR A 139 5.34 0.26 -9.95
CA TYR A 139 4.09 0.88 -9.56
C TYR A 139 4.05 2.38 -9.85
N THR A 140 2.84 2.91 -9.98
CA THR A 140 2.56 4.34 -9.85
C THR A 140 1.45 4.54 -8.83
N LEU A 141 1.47 5.69 -8.16
CA LEU A 141 0.39 6.13 -7.29
C LEU A 141 -0.25 7.40 -7.85
N GLU A 142 -1.58 7.45 -7.85
CA GLU A 142 -2.33 8.65 -8.22
C GLU A 142 -1.89 9.85 -7.35
N GLY A 143 -1.64 11.00 -7.97
CA GLY A 143 -1.23 12.23 -7.26
C GLY A 143 0.25 12.31 -6.88
N LEU A 144 1.06 11.28 -7.10
CA LEU A 144 2.50 11.32 -6.85
C LEU A 144 3.29 12.02 -7.98
N GLY A 145 2.77 11.96 -9.21
CA GLY A 145 3.38 12.62 -10.37
C GLY A 145 4.74 12.06 -10.80
N LYS A 146 5.08 10.83 -10.40
CA LYS A 146 6.33 10.15 -10.74
C LYS A 146 6.14 9.11 -11.85
N PRO A 147 7.19 8.81 -12.64
CA PRO A 147 7.19 7.64 -13.52
C PRO A 147 7.10 6.33 -12.71
N PRO A 148 6.82 5.17 -13.34
CA PRO A 148 6.81 3.88 -12.65
C PRO A 148 8.05 3.67 -11.78
N GLN A 149 7.84 3.38 -10.50
CA GLN A 149 8.88 3.08 -9.52
C GLN A 149 8.99 1.57 -9.34
N GLN A 150 10.19 1.03 -9.24
CA GLN A 150 10.38 -0.39 -8.98
C GLN A 150 9.89 -0.74 -7.57
N TYR A 151 9.33 -1.93 -7.40
CA TYR A 151 8.88 -2.46 -6.12
C TYR A 151 10.07 -2.87 -5.22
N THR A 152 10.95 -1.93 -4.86
CA THR A 152 12.12 -2.12 -3.96
C THR A 152 12.00 -1.34 -2.66
#